data_AF-A0A9W6I7W1-F1
#
_entry.id   AF-A0A9W6I7W1-F1
#
_cell.length_a   1.000
_cell.length_b   1.000
_cell.length_c   1.000
_cell.angle_alpha   90.00
_cell.angle_beta   90.00
_cell.angle_gamma   90.00
#
_symmetry.space_group_name_H-M   'P 1'
#
loop_
_entity.id
_entity.type
_entity.pdbx_description
1 polymer ?
#
loop_
_entity_poly.entity_id
_entity_poly.type
_entity_poly.pdbx_seq_one_letter_code
_entity_poly.pdbx_strand_id
1 'polypeptide(L)'
;MILWDYPPRCQGPHVASPRSHCEALRWNAPHRKGHTKAVRWTCDCETTFFELCQADDLRFIRRTKRTAGNPLVEESDRWPAAEADAMWTALLFGLVR
;
A
#
# COMPACT_ATOMS: atom_id res chain seq x y z
N MET A 1 24.18 15.77 22.25
CA MET A 1 22.88 15.41 21.62
C MET A 1 23.21 14.42 20.52
N ILE A 2 23.13 13.12 20.80
CA ILE A 2 23.51 12.08 19.85
C ILE A 2 22.33 11.91 18.88
N LEU A 3 22.50 12.35 17.63
CA LEU A 3 21.66 11.93 16.52
C LEU A 3 21.99 10.47 16.27
N TRP A 4 21.15 9.57 16.78
CA TRP A 4 21.12 8.20 16.31
C TRP A 4 20.60 8.24 14.88
N ASP A 5 21.52 8.31 13.91
CA ASP A 5 21.22 8.01 12.51
C ASP A 5 21.04 6.49 12.43
N TYR A 6 19.88 6.04 12.90
CA TYR A 6 19.47 4.66 12.81
C TYR A 6 19.03 4.45 11.36
N PRO A 7 19.73 3.63 10.56
CA PRO A 7 19.25 3.34 9.21
C PRO A 7 17.82 2.83 9.36
N PRO A 8 16.84 3.35 8.58
CA PRO A 8 15.46 2.90 8.69
C PRO A 8 15.48 1.40 8.49
N ARG A 9 15.25 0.64 9.56
CA ARG A 9 15.31 -0.82 9.49
C ARG A 9 14.15 -1.23 8.62
N CYS A 10 14.39 -1.51 7.35
CA CYS A 10 13.32 -1.88 6.44
C CYS A 10 12.57 -3.11 7.01
N GLN A 11 11.33 -2.92 7.48
CA GLN A 11 10.53 -3.95 8.16
C GLN A 11 9.60 -4.73 7.22
N GLY A 12 9.58 -4.37 5.94
CA GLY A 12 8.67 -4.98 4.95
C GLY A 12 9.24 -4.92 3.53
N PRO A 13 8.56 -5.53 2.56
CA PRO A 13 8.95 -5.48 1.16
C PRO A 13 8.88 -4.04 0.61
N HIS A 14 9.76 -3.72 -0.34
CA HIS A 14 9.65 -2.49 -1.13
C HIS A 14 8.88 -2.76 -2.41
N VAL A 15 8.23 -1.71 -2.91
CA VAL A 15 7.62 -1.71 -4.24
C VAL A 15 8.72 -1.46 -5.26
N ALA A 16 8.90 -2.35 -6.23
CA ALA A 16 9.83 -2.11 -7.32
C ALA A 16 9.39 -0.87 -8.12
N SER A 17 10.35 -0.21 -8.76
CA SER A 17 10.04 0.90 -9.67
C SER A 17 9.04 0.47 -10.75
N PRO A 18 8.11 1.35 -11.19
CA PRO A 18 7.13 1.02 -12.21
C PRO A 18 7.80 0.49 -13.48
N ARG A 19 7.29 -0.62 -14.00
CA ARG A 19 7.73 -1.19 -15.27
C ARG A 19 7.08 -0.46 -16.45
N SER A 20 7.59 -0.70 -17.66
CA SER A 20 7.12 -0.04 -18.89
C SER A 20 5.64 -0.27 -19.21
N HIS A 21 5.05 -1.36 -18.70
CA HIS A 21 3.64 -1.74 -18.85
C HIS A 21 2.89 -1.67 -17.52
N CYS A 22 3.31 -0.78 -16.62
CA CYS A 22 2.66 -0.60 -15.33
C CYS A 22 1.23 -0.07 -15.51
N GLU A 23 0.25 -0.84 -15.05
CA GLU A 23 -1.16 -0.46 -15.13
C GLU A 23 -1.56 0.44 -13.95
N ALA A 24 -2.34 1.48 -14.22
CA ALA A 24 -2.82 2.37 -13.17
C ALA A 24 -4.00 1.72 -12.41
N LEU A 25 -3.86 1.61 -11.10
CA LEU A 25 -4.97 1.33 -10.20
C LEU A 25 -5.86 2.57 -10.07
N ARG A 26 -7.17 2.32 -10.01
CA ARG A 26 -8.12 3.35 -9.62
C ARG A 26 -7.95 3.64 -8.13
N TRP A 27 -7.69 4.91 -7.80
CA TRP A 27 -7.54 5.37 -6.42
C TRP A 27 -8.78 6.16 -6.01
N ASN A 28 -9.44 5.68 -4.96
CA ASN A 28 -10.68 6.21 -4.42
C ASN A 28 -10.47 6.77 -3.00
N ALA A 29 -11.38 7.61 -2.55
CA ALA A 29 -11.39 8.05 -1.15
C ALA A 29 -11.64 6.84 -0.21
N PRO A 30 -11.00 6.78 0.97
CA PRO A 30 -11.14 5.66 1.88
C PRO A 30 -12.60 5.44 2.31
N HIS A 31 -13.03 4.19 2.37
CA HIS A 31 -14.36 3.88 2.86
C HIS A 31 -14.42 4.04 4.39
N ARG A 32 -15.25 4.97 4.88
CA ARG A 32 -15.33 5.33 6.32
C ARG A 32 -16.09 4.32 7.19
N LYS A 33 -16.71 3.29 6.63
CA LYS A 33 -17.57 2.34 7.35
C LYS A 33 -16.99 0.93 7.29
N GLY A 34 -17.16 0.20 8.39
CA GLY A 34 -16.73 -1.20 8.52
C GLY A 34 -15.37 -1.37 9.19
N HIS A 35 -15.15 -2.55 9.76
CA HIS A 35 -13.87 -2.90 10.36
C HIS A 35 -12.90 -3.34 9.26
N THR A 36 -11.71 -2.73 9.20
CA THR A 36 -10.67 -3.07 8.23
C THR A 36 -9.42 -3.51 8.97
N LYS A 37 -8.75 -4.56 8.48
CA LYS A 37 -7.49 -5.06 9.05
C LYS A 37 -6.42 -5.14 7.98
N ALA A 38 -5.26 -4.54 8.22
CA ALA A 38 -4.08 -4.76 7.38
C ALA A 38 -3.58 -6.21 7.55
N VAL A 39 -3.44 -6.93 6.45
CA VAL A 39 -2.95 -8.33 6.42
C VAL A 39 -1.54 -8.44 5.84
N ARG A 40 -1.11 -7.47 5.03
CA ARG A 40 0.27 -7.28 4.55
C ARG A 40 0.56 -5.78 4.41
N TRP A 41 1.82 -5.40 4.42
CA TRP A 41 2.25 -4.01 4.25
C TRP A 41 3.61 -3.97 3.54
N THR A 42 3.90 -2.85 2.87
CA THR A 42 5.24 -2.52 2.38
C THR A 42 6.04 -1.83 3.49
N CYS A 43 7.35 -1.73 3.33
CA CYS A 43 8.12 -0.85 4.19
C CYS A 43 7.61 0.59 4.09
N ASP A 44 7.70 1.31 5.19
CA ASP A 44 7.33 2.72 5.33
C ASP A 44 8.56 3.65 5.29
N CYS A 45 9.68 3.18 4.74
CA CYS A 45 10.90 3.98 4.58
C CYS A 45 10.78 5.01 3.45
N GLU A 46 9.88 4.78 2.50
CA GLU A 46 9.57 5.68 1.40
C GLU A 46 8.40 6.62 1.74
N THR A 47 8.27 7.70 0.97
CA THR A 47 7.16 8.66 1.10
C THR A 47 5.80 8.02 0.85
N THR A 48 5.73 6.99 0.00
CA THR A 48 4.51 6.24 -0.27
C THR A 48 4.69 4.81 0.21
N PHE A 49 3.76 4.30 0.99
CA PHE A 49 3.71 2.90 1.40
C PHE A 49 2.29 2.36 1.21
N PHE A 50 2.19 1.04 1.17
CA PHE A 50 0.97 0.35 0.82
C PHE A 50 0.64 -0.72 1.86
N GLU A 51 -0.65 -0.96 2.04
CA GLU A 51 -1.19 -2.01 2.88
C GLU A 51 -2.18 -2.84 2.05
N LEU A 52 -2.12 -4.16 2.15
CA LEU A 52 -3.22 -5.01 1.73
C LEU A 52 -4.17 -5.14 2.93
N CYS A 53 -5.38 -4.62 2.78
CA CYS A 53 -6.39 -4.62 3.83
C CYS A 53 -7.49 -5.65 3.53
N GLN A 54 -8.01 -6.29 4.58
CA GLN A 54 -9.21 -7.12 4.55
C GLN A 54 -10.37 -6.34 5.17
N ALA A 55 -11.54 -6.41 4.53
CA ALA A 55 -12.83 -5.99 5.06
C ALA A 55 -13.90 -6.99 4.61
N ASP A 56 -14.53 -7.64 5.59
CA ASP A 56 -15.39 -8.80 5.35
C ASP A 56 -14.67 -9.84 4.49
N ASP A 57 -15.28 -10.33 3.39
CA ASP A 57 -14.68 -11.29 2.46
C ASP A 57 -13.84 -10.64 1.34
N LEU A 58 -13.75 -9.31 1.32
CA LEU A 58 -13.05 -8.55 0.29
C LEU A 58 -11.73 -7.98 0.78
N ARG A 59 -10.80 -7.82 -0.16
CA ARG A 59 -9.52 -7.16 0.07
C ARG A 59 -9.33 -6.00 -0.89
N PHE A 60 -8.51 -5.05 -0.47
CA PHE A 60 -8.15 -3.87 -1.26
C PHE A 60 -6.76 -3.39 -0.84
N ILE A 61 -6.15 -2.59 -1.70
CA ILE A 61 -4.86 -1.96 -1.43
C ILE A 61 -5.14 -0.55 -0.92
N ARG A 62 -4.59 -0.22 0.24
CA ARG A 62 -4.54 1.15 0.76
C ARG A 62 -3.17 1.74 0.43
N ARG A 63 -3.17 2.94 -0.14
CA ARG A 63 -1.97 3.75 -0.40
C ARG A 63 -1.95 4.91 0.58
N THR A 64 -0.86 5.02 1.33
CA THR A 64 -0.62 6.17 2.20
C THR A 64 0.58 6.96 1.67
N LYS A 65 0.34 8.23 1.34
CA LYS A 65 1.39 9.18 0.97
C LYS A 65 1.66 10.10 2.16
N ARG A 66 2.88 10.05 2.70
CA ARG A 66 3.36 11.00 3.70
C ARG A 66 3.48 12.37 3.03
N THR A 67 2.72 13.35 3.51
CA THR A 67 2.85 14.75 3.10
C THR A 67 3.37 15.57 4.29
N ALA A 68 3.79 16.82 4.07
CA ALA A 68 4.23 17.70 5.16
C ALA A 68 3.11 18.01 6.18
N GLY A 69 1.85 17.75 5.83
CA GLY A 69 0.70 17.87 6.71
C GLY A 69 0.07 16.51 7.01
N ASN A 70 -1.22 16.37 6.71
CA ASN A 70 -1.93 15.10 6.91
C ASN A 70 -1.54 14.08 5.84
N PRO A 71 -1.28 12.81 6.22
CA PRO A 71 -1.10 11.74 5.24
C PRO A 71 -2.31 11.65 4.31
N LEU A 72 -2.07 11.60 3.00
CA LEU A 72 -3.11 11.34 2.03
C LEU A 72 -3.29 9.81 1.95
N VAL A 73 -4.48 9.34 2.31
CA VAL A 73 -4.86 7.93 2.25
C VAL A 73 -5.86 7.74 1.12
N GLU A 74 -5.59 6.78 0.25
CA GLU A 74 -6.43 6.39 -0.88
C GLU A 74 -6.59 4.87 -0.89
N GLU A 75 -7.71 4.35 -1.39
CA GLU A 75 -7.99 2.92 -1.47
C GLU A 75 -8.26 2.51 -2.91
N SER A 76 -7.82 1.32 -3.30
CA SER A 76 -8.17 0.71 -4.59
C SER A 76 -9.64 0.26 -4.62
N ASP A 77 -10.06 -0.29 -5.75
CA ASP A 77 -11.26 -1.12 -5.79
C ASP A 77 -11.09 -2.36 -4.89
N ARG A 78 -12.23 -2.99 -4.55
CA ARG A 78 -12.28 -4.16 -3.66
C ARG A 78 -12.46 -5.42 -4.49
N TRP A 79 -11.68 -6.43 -4.17
CA TRP A 79 -11.68 -7.70 -4.90
C TRP A 79 -11.83 -8.89 -3.95
N PRO A 80 -12.26 -10.06 -4.48
CA PRO A 80 -12.09 -11.33 -3.78
C PRO A 80 -10.62 -11.55 -3.39
N ALA A 81 -10.39 -12.30 -2.31
CA ALA A 81 -9.06 -12.45 -1.71
C ALA A 81 -7.96 -12.88 -2.70
N ALA A 82 -8.26 -13.83 -3.60
CA ALA A 82 -7.29 -14.34 -4.58
C ALA A 82 -6.87 -13.27 -5.59
N GLU A 83 -7.83 -12.49 -6.09
CA GLU A 83 -7.55 -11.40 -7.03
C GLU A 83 -6.78 -10.27 -6.35
N ALA A 84 -7.14 -9.91 -5.11
CA ALA A 84 -6.40 -8.91 -4.36
C ALA A 84 -4.96 -9.34 -4.03
N ASP A 85 -4.73 -10.63 -3.77
CA ASP A 85 -3.39 -11.19 -3.59
C ASP A 85 -2.54 -11.11 -4.88
N ALA A 86 -3.17 -11.31 -6.05
CA ALA A 86 -2.53 -11.10 -7.35
C ALA A 86 -2.20 -9.62 -7.58
N MET A 87 -3.12 -8.70 -7.29
CA MET A 87 -2.90 -7.25 -7.38
C MET A 87 -1.79 -6.79 -6.44
N TRP A 88 -1.76 -7.31 -5.20
CA TRP A 88 -0.69 -7.04 -4.25
C TRP A 88 0.68 -7.49 -4.78
N THR A 89 0.75 -8.70 -5.35
CA THR A 89 1.98 -9.22 -5.93
C THR A 89 2.41 -8.37 -7.13
N ALA A 90 1.47 -8.02 -8.01
CA ALA A 90 1.72 -7.15 -9.15
C ALA A 90 2.24 -5.77 -8.72
N LEU A 91 1.68 -5.19 -7.65
CA LEU A 91 2.14 -3.93 -7.07
C LEU A 91 3.59 -4.04 -6.64
N LEU A 92 3.95 -5.07 -5.85
CA LEU A 92 5.31 -5.26 -5.36
C LEU A 92 6.34 -5.38 -6.50
N PHE A 93 5.95 -5.95 -7.64
CA PHE A 93 6.83 -6.07 -8.82
C PHE A 93 6.79 -4.87 -9.78
N GLY A 94 6.06 -3.80 -9.43
CA GLY A 94 5.95 -2.59 -10.26
C GLY A 94 5.09 -2.79 -11.52
N LEU A 95 4.19 -3.77 -11.51
CA LEU A 95 3.27 -4.07 -12.61
C LEU A 95 1.96 -3.28 -12.51
N VAL A 96 1.56 -2.85 -11.31
CA VAL A 96 0.39 -1.96 -11.10
C VAL A 96 0.73 -0.82 -10.14
N ARG A 97 0.04 0.33 -10.19
CA ARG A 97 0.32 1.49 -9.32
C ARG A 97 -0.82 2.46 -9.04
#